data_AF-A0A6N4T7M2-F1
#
_entry.id   AF-A0A6N4T7M2-F1
#
_cell.length_a   1.000
_cell.length_b   1.000
_cell.length_c   1.000
_cell.angle_alpha   90.00
_cell.angle_beta   90.00
_cell.angle_gamma   90.00
#
_symmetry.space_group_name_H-M   'P 1'
#
loop_
_entity.id
_entity.type
_entity.pdbx_description
1 polymer ?
#
loop_
_entity_poly.entity_id
_entity_poly.type
_entity_poly.pdbx_seq_one_letter_code
_entity_poly.pdbx_strand_id
1 'polypeptide(L)'
;MMTYEEYLDEVTTLMTERFDLSDDEAIKHVMRAQAADFFTLHDDIAEMRTQERAEQDAKTIYDMRNKSRGHAPVKLVKTGGKPRKA
;
A
#
# COMPACT_ATOMS: atom_id res chain seq x y z
N MET A 1 -12.27 2.26 21.65
CA MET A 1 -11.63 1.83 20.39
C MET A 1 -12.66 1.86 19.29
N MET A 2 -12.19 2.11 18.07
CA MET A 2 -13.04 2.10 16.87
C MET A 2 -13.49 0.68 16.53
N THR A 3 -14.56 0.54 15.77
CA THR A 3 -14.86 -0.71 15.04
C THR A 3 -13.83 -0.93 13.92
N TYR A 4 -13.82 -2.13 13.33
CA TYR A 4 -12.91 -2.43 12.22
C TYR A 4 -13.15 -1.50 11.03
N GLU A 5 -14.41 -1.32 10.63
CA GLU A 5 -14.77 -0.45 9.50
C GLU A 5 -14.45 1.03 9.80
N GLU A 6 -14.81 1.54 10.98
CA GLU A 6 -14.44 2.90 11.39
C GLU A 6 -12.93 3.11 11.41
N TYR A 7 -12.16 2.08 11.80
CA TYR A 7 -10.71 2.16 11.79
C TYR A 7 -10.13 2.23 10.36
N LEU A 8 -10.68 1.46 9.42
CA LEU A 8 -10.25 1.51 8.02
C LEU A 8 -10.63 2.83 7.35
N ASP A 9 -11.81 3.36 7.67
CA ASP A 9 -12.26 4.68 7.20
C ASP A 9 -11.37 5.80 7.76
N GLU A 10 -11.02 5.74 9.06
CA GLU A 10 -10.09 6.68 9.68
C GLU A 10 -8.69 6.62 9.04
N VAL A 11 -8.14 5.42 8.81
CA VAL A 11 -6.86 5.28 8.10
C VAL A 11 -6.93 5.88 6.70
N THR A 12 -8.03 5.66 5.98
CA THR A 12 -8.23 6.21 4.63
C THR A 12 -8.34 7.73 4.66
N THR A 13 -9.09 8.29 5.61
CA THR A 13 -9.22 9.74 5.82
C THR A 13 -7.87 10.38 6.16
N LEU A 14 -7.09 9.78 7.06
CA LEU A 14 -5.76 10.27 7.39
C LEU A 14 -4.80 10.23 6.19
N MET A 15 -4.98 9.26 5.29
CA MET A 15 -4.19 9.18 4.07
C MET A 15 -4.47 10.34 3.11
N THR A 16 -5.72 10.79 2.99
CA THR A 16 -6.07 11.96 2.16
C THR A 16 -5.61 13.25 2.83
N GLU A 17 -5.91 13.43 4.12
CA GLU A 17 -5.63 14.66 4.86
C GLU A 17 -4.14 14.93 5.10
N ARG A 18 -3.34 13.90 5.41
CA ARG A 18 -1.92 14.09 5.79
C ARG A 18 -0.96 14.04 4.62
N PHE A 19 -1.35 13.40 3.53
CA PHE A 19 -0.46 13.11 2.41
C PHE A 19 -0.93 13.63 1.05
N ASP A 20 -2.00 14.43 1.03
CA ASP A 20 -2.55 15.06 -0.17
C ASP A 20 -2.87 14.03 -1.28
N LEU A 21 -3.35 12.86 -0.84
CA LEU A 21 -3.82 11.82 -1.75
C LEU A 21 -5.28 12.08 -2.11
N SER A 22 -5.65 11.79 -3.36
CA SER A 22 -7.06 11.66 -3.70
C SER A 22 -7.70 10.48 -2.97
N ASP A 23 -9.00 10.56 -2.70
CA ASP A 23 -9.78 9.48 -2.07
C ASP A 23 -9.57 8.15 -2.79
N ASP A 24 -9.63 8.16 -4.12
CA ASP A 24 -9.39 6.98 -4.96
C ASP A 24 -7.99 6.38 -4.77
N GLU A 25 -6.96 7.20 -4.54
CA GLU A 25 -5.60 6.72 -4.28
C GLU A 25 -5.45 6.17 -2.86
N ALA A 26 -6.01 6.86 -1.86
CA ALA A 26 -6.02 6.40 -0.48
C ALA A 26 -6.71 5.03 -0.35
N ILE A 27 -7.90 4.89 -0.93
CA ILE A 27 -8.65 3.62 -0.97
C ILE A 27 -7.82 2.51 -1.61
N LYS A 28 -7.19 2.76 -2.77
CA LYS A 28 -6.34 1.75 -3.44
C LYS A 28 -5.18 1.29 -2.55
N HIS A 29 -4.59 2.20 -1.79
CA HIS A 29 -3.50 1.86 -0.88
C HIS A 29 -3.98 1.03 0.31
N VAL A 30 -5.12 1.37 0.91
CA VAL A 30 -5.73 0.59 2.01
C VAL A 30 -6.16 -0.79 1.52
N MET A 31 -6.85 -0.89 0.38
CA MET A 31 -7.22 -2.19 -0.23
C MET A 31 -6.00 -3.07 -0.50
N ARG A 32 -4.89 -2.47 -0.96
CA ARG A 32 -3.64 -3.19 -1.18
C ARG A 32 -3.05 -3.71 0.14
N ALA A 33 -3.12 -2.92 1.21
CA ALA A 33 -2.65 -3.33 2.54
C ALA A 33 -3.53 -4.46 3.10
N GLN A 34 -4.85 -4.40 2.93
CA GLN A 34 -5.77 -5.50 3.27
C GLN A 34 -5.43 -6.78 2.52
N ALA A 35 -5.19 -6.71 1.21
CA ALA A 35 -4.78 -7.86 0.40
C ALA A 35 -3.40 -8.43 0.76
N ALA A 36 -2.61 -7.72 1.57
CA ALA A 36 -1.31 -8.15 2.07
C ALA A 36 -1.35 -8.55 3.56
N ASP A 37 -2.54 -8.81 4.10
CA ASP A 37 -2.77 -9.22 5.50
C ASP A 37 -2.27 -8.20 6.53
N PHE A 38 -2.14 -6.92 6.15
CA PHE A 38 -1.61 -5.88 7.05
C PHE A 38 -2.53 -5.63 8.25
N PHE A 39 -3.84 -5.74 8.07
CA PHE A 39 -4.84 -5.43 9.10
C PHE A 39 -5.34 -6.63 9.90
N THR A 40 -4.84 -7.85 9.66
CA THR A 40 -5.34 -9.07 10.31
C THR A 40 -5.33 -8.97 11.84
N LEU A 41 -4.27 -8.40 12.43
CA LEU A 41 -4.20 -8.20 13.89
C LEU A 41 -5.23 -7.18 14.42
N HIS A 42 -5.65 -6.20 13.61
CA HIS A 42 -6.66 -5.20 14.01
C HIS A 42 -8.08 -5.78 14.00
N ASP A 43 -8.30 -6.85 13.23
CA ASP A 43 -9.55 -7.60 13.24
C ASP A 43 -9.69 -8.39 14.55
N ASP A 44 -8.62 -9.11 14.92
CA ASP A 44 -8.59 -9.94 16.14
C ASP A 44 -8.48 -9.13 17.44
N ILE A 45 -7.70 -8.03 17.42
CA ILE A 45 -7.37 -7.24 18.62
C ILE A 45 -8.00 -5.86 18.48
N ALA A 46 -9.24 -5.74 18.97
CA ALA A 46 -9.97 -4.48 19.02
C ALA A 46 -9.18 -3.34 19.68
N GLU A 47 -8.26 -3.67 20.59
CA GLU A 47 -7.42 -2.72 21.30
C GLU A 47 -6.39 -1.99 20.43
N MET A 48 -6.08 -2.53 19.26
CA MET A 48 -5.17 -1.90 18.31
C MET A 48 -5.86 -0.79 17.50
N ARG A 49 -7.21 -0.71 17.51
CA ARG A 49 -7.97 0.26 16.73
C ARG A 49 -8.12 1.60 17.47
N THR A 50 -6.98 2.25 17.68
CA THR A 50 -6.87 3.58 18.31
C THR A 50 -6.49 4.63 17.27
N GLN A 51 -6.77 5.90 17.57
CA GLN A 51 -6.37 7.03 16.71
C GLN A 51 -4.87 7.02 16.44
N GLU A 52 -4.06 6.89 17.49
CA GLU A 52 -2.60 6.88 17.38
C GLU A 52 -2.11 5.77 16.43
N ARG A 53 -2.76 4.60 16.49
CA ARG A 53 -2.40 3.49 15.61
C ARG A 53 -2.84 3.72 14.16
N ALA A 54 -4.02 4.30 13.94
CA ALA A 54 -4.49 4.68 12.60
C ALA A 54 -3.50 5.65 11.92
N GLU A 55 -2.97 6.61 12.66
CA GLU A 55 -1.95 7.54 12.17
C GLU A 55 -0.64 6.86 11.77
N GLN A 56 -0.16 5.92 12.59
CA GLN A 56 1.04 5.15 12.33
C GLN A 56 0.89 4.25 11.10
N ASP A 57 -0.28 3.62 10.96
CA ASP A 57 -0.59 2.73 9.85
C ASP A 57 -0.76 3.51 8.54
N ALA A 58 -1.47 4.65 8.54
CA ALA A 58 -1.60 5.54 7.39
C ALA A 58 -0.22 5.96 6.86
N LYS A 59 0.70 6.35 7.76
CA LYS A 59 2.09 6.66 7.40
C LYS A 59 2.83 5.44 6.84
N THR A 60 2.67 4.29 7.46
CA THR A 60 3.34 3.04 7.03
C THR A 60 2.90 2.63 5.62
N ILE A 61 1.60 2.68 5.35
CA ILE A 61 1.02 2.36 4.05
C ILE A 61 1.51 3.35 2.98
N TYR A 62 1.53 4.64 3.29
CA TYR A 62 2.08 5.66 2.41
C TYR A 62 3.55 5.40 2.07
N ASP A 63 4.38 5.07 3.06
CA ASP A 63 5.80 4.77 2.88
C ASP A 63 6.02 3.48 2.05
N MET A 64 5.10 2.51 2.13
CA MET A 64 5.16 1.25 1.38
C MET A 64 4.87 1.41 -0.12
N ARG A 65 4.17 2.48 -0.55
CA ARG A 65 3.74 2.67 -1.96
C ARG A 65 4.90 2.64 -2.96
N ASN A 66 6.08 3.12 -2.55
CA ASN A 66 7.26 3.26 -3.40
C ASN A 66 8.09 1.98 -3.49
N LYS A 67 8.08 1.13 -2.46
CA LYS A 67 8.87 -0.12 -2.41
C LYS A 67 8.36 -1.16 -3.42
N SER A 68 7.13 -1.00 -3.88
CA SER A 68 6.46 -1.89 -4.82
C SER A 68 6.73 -1.57 -6.29
N ARG A 69 7.38 -0.44 -6.60
CA ARG A 69 7.74 -0.05 -7.98
C ARG A 69 9.04 -0.70 -8.48
N GLY A 70 9.54 -1.73 -7.78
CA GLY A 70 10.74 -2.49 -8.14
C GLY A 70 10.54 -3.61 -9.16
N HIS A 71 9.36 -3.78 -9.75
CA HIS A 71 9.13 -4.76 -10.82
C HIS A 71 8.69 -4.08 -12.11
N ALA A 72 9.60 -3.32 -12.72
CA ALA A 72 9.50 -3.05 -14.15
C ALA A 72 9.86 -4.36 -14.87
N PRO A 73 9.07 -4.81 -15.87
CA PRO A 73 9.46 -5.98 -16.65
C PRO A 73 10.75 -5.63 -17.37
N VAL A 74 11.82 -6.34 -17.07
CA VAL A 74 13.05 -6.29 -17.87
C VAL A 74 12.63 -6.60 -19.31
N LYS A 75 12.65 -5.58 -20.18
CA LYS A 75 12.56 -5.80 -21.63
C LYS A 75 13.71 -6.74 -21.97
N LEU A 76 13.40 -8.00 -22.24
CA LEU A 76 14.32 -8.96 -22.82
C LEU A 76 14.75 -8.38 -24.18
N VAL A 77 15.89 -7.69 -24.19
CA VAL A 77 16.58 -7.29 -25.41
C VAL A 77 16.89 -8.59 -26.16
N LYS A 78 16.18 -8.83 -27.27
CA LYS A 78 16.59 -9.80 -28.28
C LYS A 78 17.86 -9.24 -28.93
N THR A 79 19.04 -9.63 -28.43
CA THR A 79 20.29 -9.40 -29.13
C THR A 79 20.30 -10.27 -30.39
N GLY A 80 20.00 -9.64 -31.52
CA GLY A 80 20.16 -10.23 -32.83
C GLY A 80 21.63 -10.60 -33.07
N GLY A 81 21.90 -11.91 -33.18
CA GLY A 81 23.16 -12.41 -33.70
C GLY A 81 23.27 -12.13 -35.20
N LYS A 82 24.09 -11.15 -35.57
CA LYS A 82 24.48 -10.89 -36.96
C LYS A 82 25.34 -12.06 -37.48
N PRO A 83 25.16 -12.52 -38.74
CA PRO A 83 25.88 -13.69 -39.24
C PRO A 83 27.36 -13.34 -39.45
N ARG A 84 28.26 -14.25 -39.06
CA ARG A 84 29.68 -14.17 -39.41
C ARG A 84 29.89 -14.88 -40.74
N LYS A 85 30.33 -14.11 -41.75
CA LYS A 85 30.97 -14.63 -42.96
C LYS A 85 32.45 -14.90 -42.65
N ALA A 86 32.94 -16.06 -43.04
CA ALA A 86 34.26 -16.29 -43.64
C ALA A 86 34.20 -17.65 -44.35
#